data_AF-A0A924SM14-F1
#
_entry.id   AF-A0A924SM14-F1
#
_cell.length_a   1.000
_cell.length_b   1.000
_cell.length_c   1.000
_cell.angle_alpha   90.00
_cell.angle_beta   90.00
_cell.angle_gamma   90.00
#
_symmetry.space_group_name_H-M   'P 1'
#
loop_
_entity.id
_entity.type
_entity.pdbx_description
1 polymer ?
#
loop_
_entity_poly.entity_id
_entity_poly.type
_entity_poly.pdbx_seq_one_letter_code
_entity_poly.pdbx_strand_id
1 'polypeptide(L)'
;MNAFFIIGDKAITPGLESGTILEGVTRDSTIVLLKELGFAVEERDLAIDEIMDAYQKGELKEVFGTGTAATISLIKELKYKEFVMKFDVEKWSIAPEIKRRMDAIKNGQEPDIYGWLYKI
;
A
#
# COMPACT_ATOMS: atom_id res chain seq x y z
N MET A 1 -10.16 2.54 -4.75
CA MET A 1 -9.02 2.25 -3.84
C MET A 1 -7.76 2.42 -4.66
N ASN A 2 -6.69 2.96 -4.07
CA ASN A 2 -5.37 2.95 -4.70
C ASN A 2 -4.65 1.65 -4.34
N ALA A 3 -3.58 1.29 -5.05
CA ALA A 3 -2.85 0.04 -4.84
C ALA A 3 -1.38 0.30 -4.53
N PHE A 4 -0.79 -0.55 -3.69
CA PHE A 4 0.62 -0.56 -3.33
C PHE A 4 1.20 -1.96 -3.52
N PHE A 5 2.46 -1.99 -3.95
CA PHE A 5 3.25 -3.18 -4.19
C PHE A 5 4.57 -3.04 -3.43
N ILE A 6 4.82 -3.94 -2.48
CA ILE A 6 6.09 -4.00 -1.77
C ILE A 6 7.02 -4.93 -2.55
N ILE A 7 8.06 -4.36 -3.17
CA ILE A 7 9.06 -5.10 -3.95
C ILE A 7 10.42 -4.85 -3.32
N GLY A 8 11.02 -5.88 -2.72
CA GLY A 8 12.28 -5.76 -1.99
C GLY A 8 12.14 -4.82 -0.78
N ASP A 9 12.82 -3.68 -0.82
CA ASP A 9 12.84 -2.60 0.18
C ASP A 9 12.06 -1.35 -0.29
N LYS A 10 11.36 -1.45 -1.42
CA LYS A 10 10.59 -0.36 -2.02
C LYS A 10 9.09 -0.58 -1.88
N ALA A 11 8.37 0.52 -1.70
CA ALA A 11 6.92 0.56 -1.81
C ALA A 11 6.53 1.35 -3.06
N ILE A 12 5.95 0.66 -4.05
CA ILE A 12 5.64 1.25 -5.35
C ILE A 12 4.12 1.43 -5.44
N THR A 13 3.68 2.60 -5.87
CA THR A 13 2.27 2.89 -6.16
C THR A 13 2.17 3.65 -7.49
N PRO A 14 1.10 3.44 -8.29
CA PRO A 14 0.87 4.22 -9.50
C PRO A 14 0.96 5.74 -9.24
N GLY A 15 1.68 6.43 -10.13
CA GLY A 15 1.80 7.89 -10.13
C GLY A 15 0.50 8.59 -10.51
N LEU A 16 0.40 9.88 -10.18
CA LEU A 16 -0.77 10.71 -10.47
C LEU A 16 -0.65 11.50 -11.79
N GLU A 17 0.54 11.50 -12.41
CA GLU A 17 0.87 12.37 -13.57
C GLU A 17 -0.05 12.15 -14.78
N SER A 18 -0.56 10.93 -14.98
CA SER A 18 -1.48 10.63 -16.07
C SER A 18 -2.89 11.20 -15.86
N GLY A 19 -3.23 11.65 -14.65
CA GLY A 19 -4.57 12.13 -14.27
C GLY A 19 -5.66 11.06 -14.25
N THR A 20 -5.32 9.79 -14.47
CA THR A 20 -6.28 8.67 -14.48
C THR A 20 -6.46 8.00 -13.11
N ILE A 21 -5.53 8.28 -12.19
CA ILE A 21 -5.55 7.77 -10.82
C ILE A 21 -6.08 8.86 -9.89
N LEU A 22 -7.08 8.53 -9.09
CA LEU A 22 -7.60 9.43 -8.06
C LEU A 22 -6.55 9.63 -6.95
N GLU A 23 -6.29 10.89 -6.62
CA GLU A 23 -5.47 11.32 -5.48
C GLU A 23 -6.21 11.01 -4.17
N GLY A 24 -6.03 9.77 -3.68
CA GLY A 24 -6.72 9.29 -2.50
C GLY A 24 -6.05 9.76 -1.20
N VAL A 25 -6.80 10.40 -0.31
CA VAL A 25 -6.25 10.84 1.00
C VAL A 25 -5.64 9.67 1.80
N THR A 26 -6.24 8.48 1.75
CA THR A 26 -5.67 7.28 2.43
C THR A 26 -4.39 6.80 1.77
N ARG A 27 -4.23 6.97 0.44
CA ARG A 27 -2.98 6.70 -0.26
C ARG A 27 -1.89 7.62 0.26
N ASP A 28 -2.16 8.91 0.37
CA ASP A 28 -1.17 9.89 0.81
C ASP A 28 -0.73 9.64 2.26
N SER A 29 -1.68 9.38 3.17
CA SER A 29 -1.36 8.96 4.54
C SER A 29 -0.52 7.67 4.57
N THR A 30 -0.81 6.71 3.69
CA THR A 30 -0.04 5.45 3.60
C THR A 30 1.40 5.70 3.14
N ILE A 31 1.61 6.61 2.17
CA ILE A 31 2.94 7.01 1.71
C ILE A 31 3.77 7.57 2.86
N VAL A 32 3.18 8.43 3.70
CA VAL A 32 3.86 9.00 4.87
C VAL A 32 4.30 7.89 5.84
N LEU A 33 3.38 7.00 6.21
CA LEU A 33 3.67 5.92 7.15
C LEU A 33 4.70 4.90 6.60
N LEU A 34 4.67 4.61 5.30
CA LEU A 34 5.67 3.74 4.66
C LEU A 34 7.08 4.35 4.70
N LYS A 35 7.19 5.67 4.45
CA LYS A 35 8.48 6.38 4.56
C LYS A 35 9.05 6.33 5.97
N GLU A 36 8.20 6.44 7.00
CA GLU A 36 8.64 6.31 8.40
C GLU A 36 9.07 4.91 8.78
N LEU A 37 8.50 3.88 8.15
CA LEU A 37 8.97 2.49 8.28
C LEU A 37 10.28 2.24 7.52
N GLY A 38 10.85 3.26 6.86
CA GLY A 38 12.14 3.20 6.17
C GLY A 38 12.07 2.74 4.72
N PHE A 39 10.88 2.60 4.13
CA PHE A 39 10.74 2.22 2.73
C PHE A 39 11.05 3.40 1.80
N ALA A 40 11.75 3.10 0.71
CA ALA A 40 11.80 4.00 -0.44
C ALA A 40 10.45 3.93 -1.17
N VAL A 41 9.68 5.02 -1.14
CA VAL A 41 8.37 5.10 -1.80
C VAL A 41 8.54 5.67 -3.20
N GLU A 42 8.13 4.90 -4.21
CA GLU A 42 8.14 5.30 -5.62
C GLU A 42 6.71 5.51 -6.12
N GLU A 43 6.42 6.72 -6.57
CA GLU A 43 5.16 7.07 -7.24
C GLU A 43 5.42 7.14 -8.74
N ARG A 44 5.14 6.05 -9.47
CA ARG A 44 5.45 5.95 -10.90
C ARG A 44 4.54 4.95 -11.61
N ASP A 45 4.58 4.94 -12.92
CA ASP A 45 3.96 3.87 -13.70
C ASP A 45 4.61 2.51 -13.37
N LEU A 46 3.75 1.52 -13.17
CA LEU A 46 4.13 0.16 -12.79
C LEU A 46 3.48 -0.82 -13.77
N ALA A 47 4.32 -1.44 -14.61
CA ALA A 47 3.86 -2.42 -15.58
C ALA A 47 3.52 -3.75 -14.90
N ILE A 48 2.52 -4.46 -15.44
CA ILE A 48 2.16 -5.78 -14.93
C ILE A 48 3.30 -6.80 -15.09
N ASP A 49 4.11 -6.67 -16.15
CA ASP A 49 5.26 -7.54 -16.38
C ASP A 49 6.32 -7.38 -15.26
N GLU A 50 6.52 -6.16 -14.75
CA GLU A 50 7.41 -5.91 -13.61
C GLU A 50 6.92 -6.59 -12.33
N ILE A 51 5.60 -6.54 -12.07
CA ILE A 51 4.99 -7.23 -10.93
C ILE A 51 5.13 -8.74 -11.07
N MET A 52 4.90 -9.28 -12.27
CA MET A 52 5.04 -10.70 -12.55
C MET A 52 6.49 -11.18 -12.37
N ASP A 53 7.46 -10.43 -12.88
CA ASP A 53 8.88 -10.74 -12.74
C ASP A 53 9.31 -10.70 -11.26
N ALA A 54 8.89 -9.68 -10.52
CA ALA A 54 9.17 -9.58 -9.08
C ALA A 54 8.54 -10.74 -8.29
N TYR A 55 7.32 -11.16 -8.65
CA TYR A 55 6.68 -12.32 -8.03
C TYR A 55 7.45 -13.62 -8.32
N GLN A 56 7.86 -13.84 -9.56
CA GLN A 56 8.63 -15.03 -9.94
C GLN A 56 10.01 -15.08 -9.26
N LYS A 57 10.61 -13.93 -9.01
CA LYS A 57 11.88 -13.81 -8.25
C LYS A 57 11.70 -13.89 -6.74
N GLY A 58 10.47 -13.91 -6.23
CA GLY A 58 10.18 -13.86 -4.79
C GLY A 58 10.48 -12.50 -4.14
N GLU A 59 10.58 -11.44 -4.94
CA GLU A 59 10.86 -10.07 -4.50
C GLU A 59 9.57 -9.30 -4.18
N LEU A 60 8.43 -9.68 -4.78
CA LEU A 60 7.11 -9.13 -4.47
C LEU A 60 6.61 -9.69 -3.12
N LYS A 61 6.75 -8.89 -2.07
CA LYS A 61 6.47 -9.31 -0.68
C LYS A 61 5.00 -9.18 -0.31
N GLU A 62 4.42 -8.00 -0.54
CA GLU A 62 3.04 -7.68 -0.14
C GLU A 62 2.35 -6.82 -1.21
N VAL A 63 1.04 -7.01 -1.35
CA VAL A 63 0.18 -6.24 -2.27
C VAL A 63 -1.10 -5.88 -1.55
N PHE A 64 -1.46 -4.59 -1.53
CA PHE A 64 -2.63 -4.14 -0.79
C PHE A 64 -3.28 -2.91 -1.42
N GLY A 65 -4.59 -2.79 -1.20
CA GLY A 65 -5.37 -1.62 -1.55
C GLY A 65 -5.49 -0.64 -0.38
N THR A 66 -5.60 0.65 -0.67
CA THR A 66 -5.85 1.71 0.32
C THR A 66 -7.12 2.48 -0.03
N GLY A 67 -7.88 2.88 1.00
CA GLY A 67 -9.07 3.70 0.80
C GLY A 67 -9.88 3.89 2.08
N THR A 68 -10.71 4.93 2.11
CA THR A 68 -11.42 5.39 3.31
C THR A 68 -12.22 4.29 4.01
N ALA A 69 -12.97 3.48 3.25
CA ALA A 69 -13.88 2.50 3.83
C ALA A 69 -13.16 1.32 4.52
N ALA A 70 -12.07 0.83 3.92
CA ALA A 70 -11.35 -0.35 4.41
C ALA A 70 -10.06 -0.02 5.17
N THR A 71 -9.62 1.25 5.14
CA THR A 71 -8.27 1.70 5.49
C THR A 71 -7.20 1.02 4.61
N ILE A 72 -6.93 -0.26 4.86
CA ILE A 72 -6.04 -1.14 4.09
C ILE A 72 -6.78 -2.46 3.81
N SER A 73 -6.74 -2.93 2.56
CA SER A 73 -7.30 -4.23 2.14
C SER A 73 -6.19 -5.12 1.58
N LEU A 74 -5.95 -6.27 2.22
CA LEU A 74 -4.92 -7.22 1.81
C LEU A 74 -5.35 -7.99 0.56
N ILE A 75 -4.45 -8.13 -0.42
CA ILE A 75 -4.73 -8.86 -1.66
C ILE A 75 -4.14 -10.26 -1.57
N LYS A 76 -5.00 -11.25 -1.32
CA LYS A 76 -4.59 -12.68 -1.23
C LYS A 76 -4.26 -13.30 -2.58
N GLU A 77 -4.93 -12.88 -3.64
CA GLU A 77 -4.70 -13.39 -4.98
C GLU A 77 -4.75 -12.24 -6.01
N LEU A 78 -3.78 -12.22 -6.92
CA LEU A 78 -3.75 -11.30 -8.06
C LEU A 78 -3.67 -12.10 -9.35
N LYS A 79 -4.76 -12.04 -10.14
CA LYS A 79 -4.87 -12.76 -11.41
C LYS A 79 -4.58 -11.83 -12.58
N TYR A 80 -3.68 -12.25 -13.46
CA TYR A 80 -3.46 -11.61 -14.75
C TYR A 80 -3.51 -12.67 -15.86
N LYS A 81 -4.50 -12.53 -16.77
CA LYS A 81 -4.83 -13.56 -17.77
C LYS A 81 -5.03 -14.92 -17.07
N GLU A 82 -4.30 -15.96 -17.49
CA GLU A 82 -4.37 -17.30 -16.88
C GLU A 82 -3.44 -17.47 -15.67
N PHE A 83 -2.57 -16.51 -15.39
CA PHE A 83 -1.63 -16.58 -14.29
C PHE A 83 -2.23 -16.02 -13.00
N VAL A 84 -2.11 -16.78 -11.90
CA VAL A 84 -2.62 -16.39 -10.58
C VAL A 84 -1.45 -16.33 -9.60
N MET A 85 -1.13 -15.12 -9.14
CA MET A 85 -0.25 -14.88 -8.01
C MET A 85 -1.05 -15.12 -6.73
N LYS A 86 -0.47 -15.88 -5.80
CA LYS A 86 -1.10 -16.19 -4.51
C LYS A 86 -0.18 -15.79 -3.39
N PHE A 87 -0.76 -15.15 -2.37
CA PHE A 87 -0.02 -14.61 -1.25
C PHE A 87 -0.52 -15.21 0.05
N ASP A 88 0.42 -15.52 0.93
CA ASP A 88 0.15 -15.94 2.30
C ASP A 88 0.07 -14.69 3.19
N VAL A 89 -1.11 -14.06 3.18
CA VAL A 89 -1.36 -12.78 3.87
C VAL A 89 -1.22 -12.87 5.40
N GLU A 90 -1.24 -14.08 5.97
CA GLU A 90 -1.04 -14.30 7.41
C GLU A 90 0.41 -14.07 7.83
N LYS A 91 1.37 -14.15 6.90
CA LYS A 91 2.79 -13.88 7.14
C LYS A 91 3.18 -12.41 6.94
N TRP A 92 2.25 -11.58 6.48
CA TRP A 92 2.52 -10.19 6.17
C TRP A 92 2.65 -9.36 7.44
N SER A 93 3.47 -8.32 7.37
CA SER A 93 3.76 -7.42 8.49
C SER A 93 3.64 -5.96 8.12
N ILE A 94 3.89 -5.59 6.86
CA ILE A 94 3.94 -4.19 6.43
C ILE A 94 2.53 -3.62 6.31
N ALA A 95 1.67 -4.22 5.48
CA ALA A 95 0.30 -3.78 5.28
C ALA A 95 -0.54 -3.83 6.58
N PRO A 96 -0.44 -4.88 7.42
CA PRO A 96 -1.08 -4.89 8.74
C PRO A 96 -0.58 -3.78 9.67
N GLU A 97 0.73 -3.48 9.67
CA GLU A 97 1.28 -2.40 10.50
C GLU A 97 0.80 -1.02 10.05
N ILE A 98 0.79 -0.75 8.74
CA ILE A 98 0.22 0.49 8.19
C ILE A 98 -1.25 0.64 8.60
N LYS A 99 -2.03 -0.45 8.50
CA LYS A 99 -3.43 -0.46 8.94
C LYS A 99 -3.53 -0.14 10.43
N ARG A 100 -2.73 -0.80 11.27
CA ARG A 100 -2.71 -0.62 12.72
C ARG A 100 -2.40 0.82 13.09
N ARG A 101 -1.33 1.41 12.56
CA ARG A 101 -0.93 2.81 12.83
C ARG A 101 -2.01 3.79 12.40
N MET A 102 -2.56 3.62 11.20
CA MET A 102 -3.58 4.51 10.67
C MET A 102 -4.89 4.43 11.48
N ASP A 103 -5.32 3.23 11.88
CA ASP A 103 -6.48 3.06 12.75
C ASP A 103 -6.21 3.60 14.18
N ALA A 104 -4.98 3.44 14.70
CA ALA A 104 -4.59 3.97 16.00
C ALA A 104 -4.63 5.50 16.03
N ILE A 105 -4.15 6.17 14.98
CA ILE A 105 -4.24 7.64 14.84
C ILE A 105 -5.71 8.06 14.74
N LYS A 106 -6.50 7.42 13.85
CA LYS A 106 -7.94 7.73 13.67
C LYS A 106 -8.74 7.63 14.98
N ASN A 107 -8.38 6.68 15.84
CA ASN A 107 -9.05 6.44 17.12
C ASN A 107 -8.41 7.17 18.32
N GLY A 108 -7.40 8.03 18.09
CA GLY A 108 -6.72 8.78 19.15
C GLY A 108 -5.87 7.93 20.11
N GLN A 109 -5.47 6.73 19.69
CA GLN A 109 -4.60 5.82 20.45
C GLN A 109 -3.11 6.10 20.24
N GLU A 110 -2.77 6.66 19.07
CA GLU A 110 -1.44 7.22 18.77
C GLU A 110 -1.57 8.74 18.56
N PRO A 111 -0.55 9.54 18.96
CA PRO A 111 -0.58 10.98 18.75
C PRO A 111 -0.59 11.30 17.25
N ASP A 112 -1.48 12.20 16.85
CA ASP A 112 -1.51 12.73 15.49
C ASP A 112 -0.46 13.83 15.31
N ILE A 113 0.75 13.43 14.94
CA ILE A 113 1.85 14.36 14.66
C ILE A 113 1.76 15.01 13.26
N TYR A 114 0.78 14.61 12.44
CA TYR A 114 0.61 15.08 11.07
C TYR A 114 -0.50 16.12 10.92
N GLY A 115 -1.36 16.25 11.92
CA GLY A 115 -2.55 17.10 11.87
C GLY A 115 -3.64 16.56 10.95
N TRP A 116 -3.79 15.23 10.88
CA TRP A 116 -4.86 14.56 10.14
C TRP A 116 -6.22 14.60 10.84
N LEU A 117 -6.24 14.69 12.16
CA LEU A 117 -7.46 14.72 12.95
C LEU A 117 -7.99 16.14 13.08
N TYR A 118 -9.27 16.30 12.80
CA TYR A 118 -9.98 17.57 12.98
C TYR A 118 -11.10 17.39 14.00
N LYS A 119 -11.18 18.32 14.97
CA LYS A 119 -12.22 18.33 16.00
C LYS A 119 -13.52 18.88 15.41
N ILE A 120 -14.56 18.07 15.44
CA ILE A 120 -15.93 18.44 15.02
C ILE A 120 -16.71 18.97 16.21
#